data_AF-A0A946NI58-F1
#
_entry.id   AF-A0A946NI58-F1
#
_cell.length_a   1.000
_cell.length_b   1.000
_cell.length_c   1.000
_cell.angle_alpha   90.00
_cell.angle_beta   90.00
_cell.angle_gamma   90.00
#
_symmetry.space_group_name_H-M   'P 1'
#
loop_
_entity.id
_entity.type
_entity.pdbx_description
1 polymer ?
#
loop_
_entity_poly.entity_id
_entity_poly.type
_entity_poly.pdbx_seq_one_letter_code
_entity_poly.pdbx_strand_id
1 'polypeptide(L)'
;MTDLQYTTTFDKFEEEKLCNLLECSSDDLGKIISSAKNTFKESETVYDSVMRILQQGNNLREATLISFICGKYFGYNQAEEQIEESLKQKLFDAFNNSRG
;
A
#
# COMPACT_ATOMS: atom_id res chain seq x y z
N MET A 1 -16.99 -1.30 6.85
CA MET A 1 -15.83 -0.63 6.24
C MET A 1 -15.86 -0.98 4.78
N THR A 2 -16.01 0.00 3.90
CA THR A 2 -15.82 -0.20 2.47
C THR A 2 -14.34 -0.49 2.27
N ASP A 3 -14.00 -1.73 1.92
CA ASP A 3 -12.68 -2.07 1.38
C ASP A 3 -12.49 -1.26 0.10
N LEU A 4 -11.98 -0.04 0.21
CA LEU A 4 -11.38 0.65 -0.91
C LEU A 4 -10.19 -0.22 -1.31
N GLN A 5 -10.40 -1.08 -2.31
CA GLN A 5 -9.36 -1.94 -2.85
C GLN A 5 -8.39 -1.08 -3.65
N TYR A 6 -7.52 -0.36 -2.95
CA TYR A 6 -6.37 0.29 -3.53
C TYR A 6 -5.52 -0.79 -4.19
N THR A 7 -5.47 -0.74 -5.51
CA THR A 7 -4.70 -1.69 -6.32
C THR A 7 -3.59 -0.90 -6.96
N THR A 8 -2.35 -1.30 -6.72
CA THR A 8 -1.24 -0.75 -7.49
C THR A 8 -1.37 -1.28 -8.91
N THR A 9 -1.69 -0.39 -9.84
CA THR A 9 -1.71 -0.64 -11.27
C THR A 9 -0.56 0.12 -11.91
N PHE A 10 0.12 -0.53 -12.84
CA PHE A 10 1.14 0.09 -13.68
C PHE A 10 0.59 0.20 -15.09
N ASP A 11 0.89 1.29 -15.79
CA ASP A 11 0.59 1.33 -17.22
C ASP A 11 1.53 0.38 -18.00
N LYS A 12 1.21 0.13 -19.27
CA LYS A 12 1.98 -0.80 -20.09
C LYS A 12 3.47 -0.43 -20.19
N PHE A 13 3.78 0.86 -20.24
CA PHE A 13 5.17 1.33 -20.34
C PHE A 13 5.92 1.12 -19.02
N GLU A 14 5.27 1.38 -17.89
CA GLU A 14 5.81 1.10 -16.56
C GLU A 14 6.03 -0.40 -16.34
N GLU A 15 5.07 -1.25 -16.73
CA GLU A 15 5.19 -2.71 -16.67
C GLU A 15 6.37 -3.21 -17.49
N GLU A 16 6.51 -2.75 -18.74
CA GLU A 16 7.65 -3.12 -19.59
C GLU A 16 8.98 -2.72 -18.96
N LYS A 17 9.07 -1.52 -18.35
CA LYS A 17 10.28 -1.08 -17.65
C LYS A 17 10.57 -1.91 -16.40
N LEU A 18 9.56 -2.24 -15.62
CA LEU A 18 9.71 -3.05 -14.42
C LEU A 18 10.14 -4.47 -14.78
N CYS A 19 9.52 -5.10 -15.79
CA CYS A 19 9.92 -6.42 -16.28
C CYS A 19 11.38 -6.43 -16.72
N ASN A 20 11.81 -5.40 -17.47
CA ASN A 20 13.21 -5.26 -17.89
C ASN A 20 14.16 -5.05 -16.72
N LEU A 21 13.81 -4.22 -15.74
CA LEU A 21 14.64 -3.95 -14.56
C LEU A 21 14.77 -5.17 -13.64
N LEU A 22 13.69 -5.92 -13.47
CA LEU A 22 13.61 -7.10 -12.64
C LEU A 22 14.08 -8.37 -13.37
N GLU A 23 14.31 -8.27 -14.68
CA GLU A 23 14.66 -9.40 -15.55
C GLU A 23 13.63 -10.55 -15.43
N CYS A 24 12.35 -10.20 -15.42
CA CYS A 24 11.24 -11.13 -15.18
C CYS A 24 10.15 -11.01 -16.25
N SER A 25 9.28 -12.03 -16.32
CA SER A 25 8.09 -11.99 -17.19
C SER A 25 6.98 -11.14 -16.58
N SER A 26 6.01 -10.73 -17.39
CA SER A 26 4.81 -10.02 -16.90
C SER A 26 4.02 -10.87 -15.87
N ASP A 27 3.97 -12.19 -16.06
CA ASP A 27 3.34 -13.10 -15.10
C ASP A 27 4.08 -13.11 -13.75
N ASP A 28 5.41 -13.08 -13.77
CA ASP A 28 6.22 -13.03 -12.55
C ASP A 28 6.12 -11.67 -11.87
N LEU A 29 6.08 -10.57 -12.63
CA LEU A 29 5.76 -9.25 -12.10
C LEU A 29 4.39 -9.26 -11.39
N GLY A 30 3.39 -9.90 -11.98
CA GLY A 30 2.07 -10.09 -11.36
C GLY A 30 2.13 -10.84 -10.03
N LYS A 31 3.00 -11.86 -9.91
CA LYS A 31 3.23 -12.58 -8.64
C LYS A 31 3.91 -11.69 -7.60
N ILE A 32 4.89 -10.87 -7.99
CA ILE A 32 5.58 -9.92 -7.10
C ILE A 32 4.57 -8.89 -6.54
N ILE A 33 3.73 -8.32 -7.41
CA ILE A 33 2.68 -7.36 -7.01
C ILE A 33 1.67 -8.02 -6.06
N SER A 34 1.27 -9.26 -6.36
CA SER A 34 0.38 -10.04 -5.50
C SER A 34 1.01 -10.34 -4.13
N SER A 35 2.31 -10.68 -4.11
CA SER A 35 3.08 -10.88 -2.88
C SER A 35 3.10 -9.63 -2.00
N ALA A 36 3.23 -8.44 -2.60
CA ALA A 36 3.16 -7.18 -1.86
C ALA A 36 1.78 -6.95 -1.22
N LYS A 37 0.70 -7.23 -1.96
CA LYS A 37 -0.66 -7.14 -1.42
C LYS A 37 -0.88 -8.11 -0.24
N ASN A 38 -0.37 -9.33 -0.34
CA ASN A 38 -0.50 -10.32 0.73
C ASN A 38 0.35 -9.93 1.94
N THR A 39 1.60 -9.51 1.71
CA THR A 39 2.49 -9.00 2.76
C THR A 39 1.80 -7.91 3.57
N PHE A 40 1.24 -6.90 2.90
CA PHE A 40 0.51 -5.82 3.58
C PHE A 40 -0.68 -6.34 4.40
N LYS A 41 -1.52 -7.20 3.81
CA LYS A 41 -2.70 -7.76 4.50
C LYS A 41 -2.36 -8.58 5.74
N GLU A 42 -1.22 -9.26 5.72
CA GLU A 42 -0.75 -10.09 6.82
C GLU A 42 0.07 -9.31 7.85
N SER A 43 0.39 -8.03 7.58
CA SER A 43 1.23 -7.21 8.43
C SER A 43 0.41 -6.27 9.31
N GLU A 44 0.69 -6.27 10.61
CA GLU A 44 0.06 -5.32 11.53
C GLU A 44 0.77 -3.95 11.52
N THR A 45 2.06 -3.94 11.20
CA THR A 45 2.88 -2.73 11.23
C THR A 45 3.83 -2.68 10.04
N VAL A 46 4.37 -1.49 9.75
CA VAL A 46 5.45 -1.33 8.77
C VAL A 46 6.64 -2.23 9.11
N TYR A 47 7.00 -2.33 10.39
CA TYR A 47 8.09 -3.20 10.84
C TYR A 47 7.83 -4.68 10.50
N ASP A 48 6.63 -5.19 10.79
CA ASP A 48 6.26 -6.57 10.45
C ASP A 48 6.32 -6.81 8.94
N SER A 49 5.85 -5.85 8.15
CA SER A 49 5.92 -5.94 6.69
C SER A 49 7.36 -6.03 6.18
N VAL A 50 8.28 -5.23 6.73
CA VAL A 50 9.70 -5.28 6.36
C VAL A 50 10.29 -6.64 6.74
N MET A 51 9.98 -7.16 7.93
CA MET A 51 10.49 -8.45 8.37
C MET A 51 10.01 -9.58 7.44
N ARG A 52 8.72 -9.59 7.08
CA ARG A 52 8.15 -10.57 6.14
C ARG A 52 8.80 -10.50 4.77
N ILE A 53 9.03 -9.29 4.23
CA ILE A 53 9.70 -9.11 2.92
C ILE A 53 11.11 -9.70 2.94
N LEU A 54 11.86 -9.46 4.01
CA LEU A 54 13.22 -9.99 4.15
C LEU A 54 13.25 -11.52 4.27
N GLN A 55 12.20 -12.13 4.84
CA GLN A 55 12.07 -13.59 4.98
C GLN A 55 11.67 -14.31 3.68
N GLN A 56 11.09 -13.61 2.71
CA GLN A 56 10.61 -14.22 1.46
C GLN A 56 11.72 -14.67 0.51
N GLY A 57 12.98 -14.27 0.74
CA GLY A 57 14.11 -14.66 -0.10
C GLY A 57 14.16 -13.98 -1.47
N ASN A 58 13.36 -12.91 -1.65
CA ASN A 58 13.38 -12.09 -2.86
C ASN A 58 14.75 -11.43 -3.05
N ASN A 59 15.12 -11.17 -4.30
CA ASN A 59 16.29 -10.34 -4.57
C ASN A 59 16.03 -8.87 -4.18
N LEU A 60 17.09 -8.05 -4.13
CA LEU A 60 16.98 -6.66 -3.67
C LEU A 60 15.99 -5.84 -4.51
N ARG A 61 15.93 -6.04 -5.84
CA ARG A 61 15.06 -5.25 -6.73
C ARG A 61 13.59 -5.61 -6.48
N GLU A 62 13.28 -6.88 -6.34
CA GLU A 62 11.96 -7.40 -6.00
C GLU A 62 11.51 -6.93 -4.60
N ALA A 63 12.37 -7.12 -3.59
CA ALA A 63 12.09 -6.68 -2.23
C ALA A 63 11.85 -5.16 -2.15
N THR A 64 12.58 -4.37 -2.96
CA THR A 64 12.38 -2.92 -3.08
C THR A 64 11.01 -2.60 -3.68
N LEU A 65 10.61 -3.26 -4.76
CA LEU A 65 9.30 -3.06 -5.38
C LEU A 65 8.17 -3.44 -4.40
N ILE A 66 8.30 -4.57 -3.72
CA ILE A 66 7.34 -5.02 -2.72
C ILE A 66 7.22 -4.00 -1.58
N SER A 67 8.35 -3.54 -1.05
CA SER A 67 8.38 -2.52 0.01
C SER A 67 7.75 -1.20 -0.42
N PHE A 68 8.01 -0.76 -1.66
CA PHE A 68 7.40 0.44 -2.23
C PHE A 68 5.87 0.31 -2.30
N ILE A 69 5.37 -0.81 -2.78
CA ILE A 69 3.92 -1.09 -2.87
C ILE A 69 3.29 -1.15 -1.48
N CYS A 70 3.90 -1.86 -0.52
CA CYS A 70 3.44 -1.89 0.87
C CYS A 70 3.38 -0.49 1.49
N GLY A 71 4.43 0.33 1.27
CA GLY A 71 4.49 1.71 1.75
C GLY A 71 3.33 2.56 1.24
N LYS A 72 2.93 2.39 -0.03
CA LYS A 72 1.72 3.05 -0.57
C LYS A 72 0.47 2.64 0.21
N TYR A 73 0.28 1.35 0.48
CA TYR A 73 -0.90 0.88 1.22
C TYR A 73 -0.96 1.43 2.64
N PHE A 74 0.15 1.41 3.38
CA PHE A 74 0.21 2.03 4.71
C PHE A 74 -0.09 3.53 4.66
N GLY A 75 0.48 4.25 3.69
CA GLY A 75 0.24 5.68 3.51
C GLY A 75 -1.23 6.00 3.21
N TYR A 76 -1.91 5.18 2.41
CA TYR A 76 -3.35 5.34 2.14
C TYR A 76 -4.19 5.14 3.40
N ASN A 77 -3.97 4.06 4.15
CA ASN A 77 -4.70 3.80 5.40
C ASN A 77 -4.51 4.95 6.39
N GLN A 78 -3.27 5.43 6.55
CA GLN A 78 -2.97 6.54 7.44
C GLN A 78 -3.67 7.84 6.99
N ALA A 79 -3.71 8.10 5.68
CA ALA A 79 -4.39 9.28 5.14
C ALA A 79 -5.92 9.18 5.35
N GLU A 80 -6.50 8.00 5.17
CA GLU A 80 -7.93 7.74 5.42
C GLU A 80 -8.30 8.03 6.87
N GLU A 81 -7.54 7.50 7.83
CA GLU A 81 -7.74 7.75 9.27
C GLU A 81 -7.67 9.24 9.60
N GLN A 82 -6.66 9.95 9.08
CA GLN A 82 -6.51 11.39 9.31
C GLN A 82 -7.67 12.21 8.72
N ILE A 83 -8.17 11.84 7.54
CA ILE A 83 -9.33 12.48 6.93
C ILE A 83 -10.58 12.23 7.79
N GLU A 84 -10.79 11.00 8.25
CA GLU A 84 -11.91 10.63 9.10
C GLU A 84 -11.91 11.44 10.41
N GLU A 85 -10.78 11.52 11.09
CA GLU A 85 -10.62 12.33 12.30
C GLU A 85 -10.88 13.81 12.04
N SER A 86 -10.33 14.36 10.94
CA SER A 86 -10.56 15.76 10.55
C SER A 86 -12.04 16.04 10.30
N LEU A 87 -12.77 15.12 9.67
CA LEU A 87 -14.21 15.24 9.43
C LEU A 87 -15.01 15.17 10.72
N LYS A 88 -14.70 14.20 11.60
CA LYS A 88 -15.33 14.08 12.92
C LYS A 88 -15.19 15.38 13.73
N GLN A 89 -13.98 15.96 13.74
CA GLN A 89 -13.74 17.21 14.46
C GLN A 89 -14.55 18.37 13.87
N LYS A 90 -14.54 18.55 12.54
CA LYS A 90 -15.32 19.60 11.87
C LYS A 90 -16.82 19.48 12.14
N LEU A 91 -17.36 18.26 12.16
CA LEU A 91 -18.76 18.01 12.50
C LEU A 91 -19.05 18.39 13.96
N PHE A 92 -18.20 17.95 14.89
CA PHE A 92 -18.34 18.27 16.31
C PHE A 92 -18.33 19.78 16.55
N ASP A 93 -17.39 20.50 15.94
CA ASP A 93 -17.28 21.95 16.05
C ASP A 93 -18.52 22.67 15.49
N ALA A 94 -19.03 22.22 14.32
CA ALA A 94 -20.24 22.78 13.73
C ALA A 94 -21.47 22.59 14.63
N PHE A 95 -21.64 21.41 15.23
CA PHE A 95 -22.74 21.14 16.16
C PHE A 95 -22.67 22.01 17.42
N ASN A 96 -21.48 22.18 18.00
CA ASN A 96 -21.32 22.99 19.21
C ASN A 96 -21.47 24.49 18.94
N ASN A 97 -20.99 24.98 17.79
CA ASN A 97 -21.13 26.38 17.40
C ASN A 97 -22.57 26.75 17.00
N SER A 98 -23.42 25.78 16.64
CA SER A 98 -24.85 25.99 16.35
C SER A 98 -25.75 26.08 17.60
N ARG A 99 -25.21 25.84 18.79
CA ARG A 99 -25.94 25.85 20.08
C ARG A 99 -25.78 27.14 20.90
N GLY A 100 -25.02 28.12 20.41
CA GLY A 100 -24.94 29.49 20.93
C GLY A 100 -25.68 30.47 20.04
#